data_AF-A0A3M1MSR9-F1
#
_entry.id   AF-A0A3M1MSR9-F1
#
_cell.length_a   1.000
_cell.length_b   1.000
_cell.length_c   1.000
_cell.angle_alpha   90.00
_cell.angle_beta   90.00
_cell.angle_gamma   90.00
#
_symmetry.space_group_name_H-M   'P 1'
#
loop_
_entity.id
_entity.type
_entity.pdbx_description
1 polymer ?
#
loop_
_entity_poly.entity_id
_entity_poly.type
_entity_poly.pdbx_seq_one_letter_code
_entity_poly.pdbx_strand_id
1 'polypeptide(L)' 'PVFAYPDGQMDTFNPAIQEALRMEHFEIAFTMLGGMAQLSKKNALYLPRIGVWSDMTPAQLHWWLTRF' A
#
# COMPACT_ATOMS: atom_id res chain seq x y z
N PRO A 1 13.55 6.85 2.97
CA PRO A 1 13.51 5.66 2.08
C PRO A 1 12.07 5.11 1.90
N VAL A 2 11.80 4.39 0.80
CA VAL A 2 10.47 3.83 0.47
C VAL A 2 10.51 2.32 0.43
N PHE A 3 9.54 1.66 1.04
CA PHE A 3 9.35 0.21 1.03
C PHE A 3 8.08 -0.19 0.28
N ALA A 4 8.12 -1.35 -0.39
CA ALA A 4 6.93 -1.97 -0.97
C ALA A 4 6.82 -3.39 -0.42
N TYR A 5 5.72 -3.70 0.25
CA TYR A 5 5.51 -5.04 0.80
C TYR A 5 5.40 -6.06 -0.34
N PRO A 6 6.13 -7.20 -0.28
CA PRO A 6 6.01 -8.28 -1.26
C PRO A 6 4.56 -8.76 -1.33
N ASP A 7 4.01 -8.82 -2.55
CA ASP A 7 2.61 -9.17 -2.85
C ASP A 7 1.54 -8.32 -2.13
N GLY A 8 1.95 -7.31 -1.34
CA GLY A 8 1.09 -6.43 -0.55
C GLY A 8 0.10 -7.12 0.39
N GLN A 9 0.39 -8.37 0.80
CA GLN A 9 -0.50 -9.19 1.60
C GLN A 9 -0.60 -8.73 3.06
N MET A 10 -1.77 -8.93 3.68
CA MET A 10 -2.03 -8.68 5.11
C MET A 10 -0.97 -9.33 6.01
N ASP A 11 -0.54 -10.55 5.69
CA ASP A 11 0.36 -11.34 6.54
C ASP A 11 1.76 -10.74 6.63
N THR A 12 2.16 -9.98 5.60
CA THR A 12 3.40 -9.20 5.59
C THR A 12 3.23 -7.85 6.29
N PHE A 13 2.00 -7.43 6.56
CA PHE A 13 1.66 -6.20 7.28
C PHE A 13 1.41 -6.50 8.77
N ASN A 14 2.49 -6.70 9.53
CA ASN A 14 2.41 -6.89 10.98
C ASN A 14 3.27 -5.88 11.76
N PRO A 15 3.00 -5.67 13.06
CA PRO A 15 3.71 -4.68 13.87
C PRO A 15 5.24 -4.89 13.93
N ALA A 16 5.71 -6.14 13.87
CA ALA A 16 7.14 -6.43 13.92
C ALA A 16 7.87 -5.95 12.65
N ILE A 17 7.24 -6.11 11.47
CA ILE A 17 7.80 -5.61 10.21
C ILE A 17 7.77 -4.09 10.18
N GLN A 18 6.70 -3.45 10.65
CA GLN A 18 6.67 -1.98 10.74
C GLN A 18 7.79 -1.45 11.64
N GLU A 19 8.07 -2.13 12.74
CA GLU A 19 9.15 -1.73 13.63
C GLU A 19 10.52 -1.92 12.99
N ALA A 20 10.74 -3.05 12.29
CA ALA A 20 11.95 -3.25 11.49
C ALA A 20 12.14 -2.14 10.44
N LEU A 21 11.08 -1.75 9.74
CA LEU A 21 11.12 -0.65 8.77
C LEU A 21 11.48 0.69 9.43
N ARG A 22 10.99 0.98 10.64
CA ARG A 22 11.37 2.20 11.38
C ARG A 22 12.84 2.18 11.79
N MET A 23 13.34 1.06 12.29
CA MET A 23 14.74 0.89 12.68
C MET A 23 15.69 1.07 11.49
N GLU A 24 15.27 0.61 10.31
CA GLU A 24 15.98 0.77 9.03
C GLU A 24 15.71 2.14 8.37
N HIS A 25 15.09 3.08 9.09
CA HIS A 25 14.81 4.45 8.63
C HIS A 25 13.95 4.56 7.37
N PHE A 26 13.07 3.58 7.10
CA PHE A 26 12.03 3.75 6.08
C PHE A 26 10.98 4.75 6.55
N GLU A 27 10.60 5.65 5.64
CA GLU A 27 9.65 6.73 5.93
C GLU A 27 8.25 6.40 5.42
N ILE A 28 8.19 5.65 4.32
CA ILE A 28 6.95 5.32 3.62
C ILE A 28 6.96 3.85 3.24
N ALA A 29 5.82 3.18 3.38
CA ALA A 29 5.64 1.82 2.90
C ALA A 29 4.28 1.59 2.22
N PHE A 30 4.29 0.86 1.10
CA PHE A 30 3.12 0.62 0.26
C PHE A 30 2.60 -0.82 0.34
N THR A 31 1.28 -0.98 0.49
CA THR A 31 0.59 -2.29 0.53
C THR A 31 -0.34 -2.46 -0.68
N MET A 32 -1.01 -3.61 -0.76
CA MET A 32 -2.14 -3.85 -1.69
C MET A 32 -3.47 -3.94 -0.95
N LEU A 33 -3.51 -3.53 0.33
CA LEU A 33 -4.75 -3.48 1.10
C LEU A 33 -5.64 -2.38 0.51
N GLY A 34 -6.94 -2.69 0.36
CA GLY A 34 -7.88 -1.79 -0.30
C GLY A 34 -8.11 -0.50 0.48
N GLY A 35 -8.37 0.59 -0.24
CA GLY A 35 -8.72 1.90 0.33
C GLY A 35 -8.00 3.06 -0.34
N MET A 36 -8.36 4.28 0.07
CA MET A 36 -7.71 5.50 -0.40
C MET A 36 -6.48 5.82 0.45
N ALA A 37 -5.34 6.03 -0.20
CA ALA A 37 -4.14 6.50 0.48
C ALA A 37 -4.37 7.92 0.99
N GLN A 38 -4.12 8.14 2.29
CA GLN A 38 -4.23 9.45 2.92
C GLN A 38 -2.86 9.90 3.41
N LEU A 39 -2.52 11.16 3.14
CA LEU A 39 -1.29 11.74 3.63
C LEU A 39 -1.42 12.05 5.13
N SER A 40 -1.14 11.05 5.96
CA SER A 40 -1.20 11.13 7.42
C SER A 40 0.08 10.60 8.03
N LYS A 41 0.63 11.34 9.01
CA LYS A 41 1.80 10.89 9.79
C LYS A 41 1.54 9.56 10.53
N LYS A 42 0.27 9.20 10.77
CA LYS A 42 -0.09 7.95 11.46
C LYS A 42 0.00 6.72 10.55
N ASN A 43 -0.07 6.90 9.23
CA ASN A 43 -0.25 5.81 8.27
C ASN A 43 0.89 5.73 7.23
N ALA A 44 2.02 6.41 7.46
CA ALA A 44 3.08 6.50 6.46
C ALA A 44 3.69 5.14 6.07
N LEU A 45 3.73 4.18 7.00
CA LEU A 45 4.18 2.80 6.74
C LEU A 45 3.05 1.84 6.31
N TYR A 46 1.90 2.41 5.93
CA TYR A 46 0.69 1.69 5.52
C TYR A 46 -0.09 2.50 4.46
N LEU A 47 0.52 2.72 3.30
CA LEU A 47 -0.17 3.37 2.18
C LEU A 47 -0.80 2.31 1.25
N PRO A 48 -2.14 2.28 1.12
CA PRO A 48 -2.82 1.37 0.20
C PRO A 48 -2.53 1.74 -1.26
N ARG A 49 -2.56 0.75 -2.15
CA ARG A 49 -2.43 0.91 -3.61
C ARG A 49 -3.54 0.18 -4.33
N ILE A 50 -3.85 0.65 -5.54
CA ILE A 50 -4.73 -0.04 -6.47
C ILE A 50 -3.87 -0.98 -7.33
N GLY A 51 -4.28 -2.24 -7.40
CA GLY A 51 -3.68 -3.21 -8.32
C GLY A 51 -4.12 -2.96 -9.75
N VAL A 52 -3.17 -3.08 -10.68
CA VAL A 52 -3.42 -3.00 -12.12
C VAL A 52 -2.96 -4.31 -12.75
N TRP A 53 -3.87 -4.99 -13.45
CA TRP A 53 -3.59 -6.25 -14.15
C TRP A 53 -3.45 -6.00 -15.65
N SER A 54 -2.73 -6.90 -16.33
CA SER A 54 -2.41 -6.77 -17.76
C SER A 54 -3.63 -6.81 -18.68
N ASP A 55 -4.71 -7.42 -18.23
CA ASP A 55 -6.00 -7.56 -18.93
C ASP A 55 -7.06 -6.54 -18.47
N MET A 56 -6.68 -5.62 -17.57
CA MET A 56 -7.61 -4.62 -17.05
C MET A 56 -7.99 -3.61 -18.15
N THR A 57 -9.28 -3.51 -18.43
CA THR A 57 -9.83 -2.50 -19.34
C THR A 57 -9.80 -1.10 -18.72
N PRO A 58 -9.79 -0.02 -19.54
CA PRO A 58 -9.90 1.34 -19.01
C PRO A 58 -11.14 1.58 -18.12
N ALA A 59 -12.26 0.92 -18.43
CA ALA A 59 -13.48 1.00 -17.61
C ALA A 59 -13.30 0.36 -16.23
N GLN A 60 -12.64 -0.80 -16.15
CA GLN A 60 -12.31 -1.44 -14.88
C GLN A 60 -11.33 -0.59 -14.07
N LEU A 61 -10.30 -0.03 -14.69
CA LEU A 61 -9.37 0.89 -14.03
C LEU A 61 -10.10 2.11 -13.47
N HIS A 62 -10.96 2.74 -14.29
CA HIS A 62 -11.76 3.88 -13.86
C HIS A 62 -12.66 3.56 -12.66
N TRP A 63 -13.29 2.37 -12.67
CA TRP A 63 -14.10 1.90 -11.54
C TRP A 63 -13.28 1.80 -10.25
N TRP A 64 -12.07 1.22 -10.30
CA TRP A 64 -11.20 1.11 -9.13
C TRP A 64 -10.72 2.48 -8.62
N LEU A 65 -10.53 3.46 -9.51
CA LEU A 65 -10.09 4.81 -9.13
C LEU A 65 -11.19 5.67 -8.48
N THR A 66 -12.47 5.36 -8.69
CA THR A 66 -13.59 6.25 -8.34
C THR A 66 -14.49 5.72 -7.22
N ARG A 67 -14.24 4.51 -6.70
CA ARG A 67 -15.11 3.84 -5.72
C ARG A 67 -14.67 3.95 -4.25
N PHE A 68 -13.54 4.60 -3.95
CA PHE A 68 -13.00 4.73 -2.60
C PHE A 68 -13.11 6.14 -2.06
#